data_AF-A0A1G5V3R3-F1
#
_entry.id   AF-A0A1G5V3R3-F1
#
_cell.length_a   1.000
_cell.length_b   1.000
_cell.length_c   1.000
_cell.angle_alpha   90.00
_cell.angle_beta   90.00
_cell.angle_gamma   90.00
#
_symmetry.space_group_name_H-M   'P 1'
#
loop_
_entity.id
_entity.type
_entity.pdbx_description
1 polymer ?
#
loop_
_entity_poly.entity_id
_entity_poly.type
_entity_poly.pdbx_seq_one_letter_code
_entity_poly.pdbx_strand_id
1 'polypeptide(L)'
;MKISVKSKNVLLTLIGIGLFFAFSNLYPEQINEVSGKVVAVQDGDTVTILTDENKNIKVRLSQIDAPEKNQPFGQKSKQILSDLVYLKEVSVIEDDVDRYGRVVATLYLNDHDINAQMVQKGAAWVYTEYVYDHNLYLLQDEAKLEKRGLWALPEKDQIPPWKWRKKKKPTKPTLE
;
A
#
# COMPACT_ATOMS: atom_id res chain seq x y z
N MET A 1 -32.81 42.07 34.86
CA MET A 1 -32.05 42.27 36.13
C MET A 1 -31.58 40.91 36.61
N LYS A 2 -30.34 40.88 37.07
CA LYS A 2 -29.48 39.73 37.38
C LYS A 2 -30.00 38.87 38.56
N ILE A 3 -29.74 37.56 38.43
CA ILE A 3 -29.26 36.60 39.46
C ILE A 3 -30.29 36.02 40.46
N SER A 4 -30.36 34.68 40.49
CA SER A 4 -30.35 33.87 41.73
C SER A 4 -29.95 32.41 41.40
N VAL A 5 -28.68 32.02 41.55
CA VAL A 5 -28.02 31.34 42.70
C VAL A 5 -28.19 29.81 42.75
N LYS A 6 -27.07 29.15 42.41
CA LYS A 6 -26.42 27.91 42.92
C LYS A 6 -27.22 26.75 43.57
N SER A 7 -27.08 25.60 42.90
CA SER A 7 -26.63 24.26 43.36
C SER A 7 -27.20 23.63 44.63
N LYS A 8 -27.79 22.44 44.49
CA LYS A 8 -27.58 21.29 45.40
C LYS A 8 -27.61 19.98 44.60
N ASN A 9 -26.55 19.19 44.72
CA ASN A 9 -26.49 17.81 44.26
C ASN A 9 -27.49 16.97 45.08
N VAL A 10 -28.35 16.19 44.43
CA VAL A 10 -29.11 15.12 45.07
C VAL A 10 -28.97 13.84 44.24
N LEU A 11 -28.08 12.99 44.74
CA LEU A 11 -28.21 11.54 44.91
C LEU A 11 -28.62 10.68 43.69
N LEU A 12 -27.64 9.92 43.17
CA LEU A 12 -27.89 8.73 42.36
C LEU A 12 -28.81 7.77 43.13
N THR A 13 -29.95 7.43 42.51
CA THR A 13 -30.68 6.21 42.82
C THR A 13 -30.49 5.27 41.64
N LEU A 14 -29.81 4.15 41.87
CA LEU A 14 -29.59 3.10 40.89
C LEU A 14 -30.86 2.25 40.69
N ILE A 15 -30.88 1.59 39.54
CA ILE A 15 -31.75 0.47 39.11
C ILE A 15 -33.01 0.91 38.35
N GLY A 16 -32.79 1.19 37.05
CA GLY A 16 -33.73 0.80 36.01
C GLY A 16 -32.93 0.05 34.94
N ILE A 17 -33.27 -1.22 34.71
CA ILE A 17 -32.74 -2.04 33.62
C ILE A 17 -33.24 -1.42 32.31
N GLY A 18 -32.50 -0.45 31.79
CA GLY A 18 -32.66 0.07 30.45
C GLY A 18 -31.57 -0.54 29.60
N LEU A 19 -31.95 -1.35 28.61
CA LEU A 19 -31.05 -1.82 27.56
C LEU A 19 -30.23 -0.63 27.03
N PHE A 20 -28.96 -0.58 27.42
CA PHE A 20 -27.98 0.26 26.76
C PHE A 20 -27.72 -0.43 25.42
N PHE A 21 -28.60 -0.21 24.45
CA PHE A 21 -28.27 -0.43 23.05
C PHE A 21 -27.11 0.52 22.77
N ALA A 22 -25.89 0.01 22.94
CA ALA A 22 -24.72 0.59 22.32
C ALA A 22 -25.01 0.54 20.82
N PHE A 23 -25.60 1.62 20.30
CA PHE A 23 -25.54 1.93 18.90
C PHE A 23 -24.05 2.09 18.60
N SER A 24 -23.38 0.98 18.27
CA SER A 24 -22.12 1.03 17.57
C SER A 24 -22.42 1.81 16.31
N ASN A 25 -21.95 3.06 16.26
CA ASN A 25 -21.93 3.82 15.02
C ASN A 25 -21.04 3.03 14.06
N LEU A 26 -21.67 2.21 13.22
CA LEU A 26 -21.09 1.64 12.02
C LEU A 26 -20.91 2.80 11.06
N TYR A 27 -19.87 3.60 11.27
CA TYR A 27 -19.39 4.48 10.22
C TYR A 27 -18.85 3.56 9.12
N PRO A 28 -19.40 3.58 7.90
CA PRO A 28 -18.75 2.89 6.80
C PRO A 28 -17.34 3.47 6.67
N GLU A 29 -16.31 2.62 6.60
CA GLU A 29 -15.00 3.09 6.16
C GLU A 29 -15.19 3.74 4.79
N GLN A 30 -14.92 5.04 4.71
CA GLN A 30 -14.94 5.75 3.45
C GLN A 30 -13.71 5.30 2.68
N ILE A 31 -13.88 4.33 1.79
CA ILE A 31 -12.84 4.02 0.80
C ILE A 31 -12.73 5.23 -0.12
N ASN A 32 -11.58 5.91 -0.04
CA ASN A 32 -11.25 6.98 -0.98
C ASN A 32 -10.85 6.31 -2.28
N GLU A 33 -11.81 6.16 -3.18
CA GLU A 33 -11.57 5.67 -4.53
C GLU A 33 -11.29 6.86 -5.46
N VAL A 34 -10.10 6.85 -6.06
CA VAL A 34 -9.68 7.84 -7.06
C VAL A 34 -9.51 7.13 -8.39
N SER A 35 -9.94 7.74 -9.49
CA SER A 35 -9.69 7.24 -10.84
C SER A 35 -8.80 8.19 -11.62
N GLY A 36 -8.06 7.61 -12.58
CA GLY A 36 -7.35 8.41 -13.57
C GLY A 36 -6.29 7.64 -14.35
N LYS A 37 -5.58 8.39 -15.20
CA LYS A 37 -4.66 7.84 -16.19
C LYS A 37 -3.26 7.72 -15.64
N VAL A 38 -2.63 6.56 -15.80
CA VAL A 38 -1.20 6.43 -15.50
C VAL A 38 -0.37 7.16 -16.56
N VAL A 39 0.26 8.26 -16.16
CA VAL A 39 1.06 9.14 -17.04
C VAL A 39 2.57 8.96 -16.89
N ALA A 40 3.02 8.30 -15.82
CA ALA A 40 4.41 7.90 -15.66
C ALA A 40 4.57 6.65 -14.78
N VAL A 41 5.63 5.88 -15.04
CA VAL A 41 6.05 4.74 -14.21
C VAL A 41 7.49 4.99 -13.77
N GLN A 42 7.70 5.14 -12.46
CA GLN A 42 9.00 5.49 -11.90
C GLN A 42 9.91 4.26 -11.81
N ASP A 43 9.39 3.20 -11.20
CA ASP A 43 10.03 1.90 -10.94
C ASP A 43 8.97 0.78 -10.95
N GLY A 44 9.28 -0.37 -10.34
CA GLY A 44 8.40 -1.54 -10.34
C GLY A 44 7.24 -1.49 -9.35
N ASP A 45 7.10 -0.44 -8.55
CA ASP A 45 5.98 -0.30 -7.62
C ASP A 45 5.51 1.14 -7.42
N THR A 46 6.00 2.09 -8.22
CA THR A 46 5.61 3.50 -8.12
C THR A 46 5.18 4.05 -9.49
N VAL A 47 4.02 4.70 -9.51
CA VAL A 47 3.45 5.36 -10.70
C VAL A 47 3.06 6.82 -10.40
N THR A 48 2.83 7.59 -11.46
CA THR A 48 2.11 8.88 -11.40
C THR A 48 0.83 8.78 -12.17
N ILE A 49 -0.26 9.20 -11.53
CA ILE A 49 -1.61 9.18 -12.07
C ILE A 49 -2.08 10.63 -12.23
N LEU A 50 -2.58 10.94 -13.42
CA LEU A 50 -3.35 12.15 -13.68
C LEU A 50 -4.81 11.82 -13.38
N THR A 51 -5.32 12.34 -12.28
CA THR A 51 -6.70 12.08 -11.83
C THR A 51 -7.70 12.80 -12.72
N ASP A 52 -8.97 12.39 -12.64
CA ASP A 52 -10.09 13.05 -13.32
C ASP A 52 -10.27 14.52 -12.90
N GLU A 53 -9.78 14.88 -11.71
CA GLU A 53 -9.70 16.26 -11.22
C GLU A 53 -8.49 17.04 -11.78
N ASN A 54 -7.78 16.48 -12.75
CA ASN A 54 -6.59 17.05 -13.39
C ASN A 54 -5.43 17.31 -12.40
N LYS A 55 -5.28 16.46 -11.38
CA LYS A 55 -4.17 16.49 -10.41
C LYS A 55 -3.21 15.35 -10.68
N ASN A 56 -1.91 15.61 -10.52
CA ASN A 56 -0.91 14.54 -10.53
C ASN A 56 -0.70 14.01 -9.10
N ILE A 57 -1.00 12.74 -8.88
CA ILE A 57 -0.69 12.03 -7.64
C ILE A 57 0.39 10.98 -7.89
N LYS A 58 1.28 10.78 -6.91
CA LYS A 58 2.24 9.68 -6.93
C LYS A 58 1.69 8.55 -6.08
N VAL A 59 1.61 7.37 -6.67
CA VAL A 59 1.10 6.17 -6.00
C VAL A 59 2.21 5.13 -5.87
N ARG A 60 2.37 4.61 -4.66
CA ARG A 60 3.20 3.45 -4.32
C ARG A 60 2.25 2.25 -4.15
N LEU A 61 2.50 1.17 -4.87
CA LEU A 61 1.67 -0.04 -4.80
C LEU A 61 1.74 -0.64 -3.40
N SER A 62 0.59 -0.75 -2.74
CA SER A 62 0.47 -1.31 -1.40
C SER A 62 0.88 -2.78 -1.33
N GLN A 63 1.32 -3.21 -0.15
CA GLN A 63 1.65 -4.60 0.24
C GLN A 63 2.77 -5.29 -0.55
N ILE A 64 3.34 -4.66 -1.56
CA ILE A 64 4.41 -5.22 -2.40
C ILE A 64 5.65 -4.34 -2.37
N ASP A 65 6.81 -4.91 -2.69
CA ASP A 65 8.07 -4.19 -2.79
C ASP A 65 8.84 -4.69 -4.03
N ALA A 66 9.02 -3.81 -5.01
CA ALA A 66 9.70 -4.14 -6.25
C ALA A 66 11.22 -3.95 -6.14
N PRO A 67 12.02 -4.72 -6.91
CA PRO A 67 13.46 -4.49 -6.98
C PRO A 67 13.79 -3.04 -7.36
N GLU A 68 14.70 -2.43 -6.61
CA GLU A 68 15.14 -1.04 -6.84
C GLU A 68 15.74 -0.86 -8.23
N LYS A 69 15.73 0.36 -8.78
CA LYS A 69 16.26 0.68 -10.13
C LYS A 69 17.62 0.05 -10.46
N ASN A 70 18.51 0.02 -9.46
CA ASN A 70 19.90 -0.46 -9.57
C ASN A 70 20.10 -1.86 -8.95
N GLN A 71 19.02 -2.57 -8.64
CA GLN A 71 19.03 -3.95 -8.16
C GLN A 71 18.85 -4.90 -9.35
N PRO A 72 19.33 -6.16 -9.27
CA PRO A 72 18.92 -7.19 -10.21
C PRO A 72 17.40 -7.20 -10.41
N PHE A 73 16.98 -7.32 -11.67
CA PHE A 73 15.57 -7.26 -12.11
C PHE A 73 14.85 -5.90 -11.99
N GLY A 74 15.46 -4.84 -11.45
CA GLY A 74 14.79 -3.55 -11.25
C GLY A 74 14.22 -2.91 -12.53
N GLN A 75 15.02 -2.86 -13.61
CA GLN A 75 14.52 -2.35 -14.90
C GLN A 75 13.41 -3.22 -15.49
N LYS A 76 13.50 -4.55 -15.34
CA LYS A 76 12.50 -5.46 -15.88
C LYS A 76 11.19 -5.40 -15.09
N SER A 77 11.27 -5.25 -13.77
CA SER A 77 10.11 -5.02 -12.91
C SER A 77 9.36 -3.74 -13.31
N LYS A 78 10.08 -2.62 -13.49
CA LYS A 78 9.52 -1.38 -14.04
C LYS A 78 8.84 -1.60 -15.39
N GLN A 79 9.50 -2.33 -16.30
CA GLN A 79 8.92 -2.60 -17.63
C GLN A 79 7.61 -3.37 -17.51
N ILE A 80 7.54 -4.39 -16.65
CA ILE A 80 6.32 -5.18 -16.42
C ILE A 80 5.19 -4.29 -15.91
N LEU A 81 5.45 -3.40 -14.93
CA LEU A 81 4.44 -2.45 -14.47
C LEU A 81 4.01 -1.51 -15.59
N SER A 82 4.96 -0.99 -16.37
CA SER A 82 4.66 -0.13 -17.52
C SER A 82 3.78 -0.82 -18.55
N ASP A 83 4.06 -2.07 -18.90
CA ASP A 83 3.25 -2.85 -19.86
C ASP A 83 1.83 -3.07 -19.32
N LEU A 84 1.70 -3.22 -18.00
CA LEU A 84 0.42 -3.40 -17.34
C LEU A 84 -0.42 -2.13 -17.31
N VAL A 85 0.15 -0.96 -17.03
CA VAL A 85 -0.68 0.22 -16.70
C VAL A 85 -0.38 1.50 -17.45
N TYR A 86 0.75 1.64 -18.13
CA TYR A 86 1.12 2.92 -18.75
C TYR A 86 0.09 3.37 -19.80
N LEU A 87 -0.36 4.63 -19.70
CA LEU A 87 -1.42 5.25 -20.50
C LEU A 87 -2.79 4.57 -20.42
N LYS A 88 -3.03 3.75 -19.38
CA LYS A 88 -4.34 3.16 -19.10
C LYS A 88 -5.01 3.90 -17.94
N GLU A 89 -6.34 3.88 -17.96
CA GLU A 89 -7.17 4.34 -16.84
C GLU A 89 -7.20 3.27 -15.76
N VAL A 90 -6.97 3.67 -14.51
CA VAL A 90 -6.98 2.78 -13.34
C VAL A 90 -7.82 3.37 -12.22
N SER A 91 -8.43 2.49 -11.42
CA SER A 91 -8.97 2.84 -10.10
C SER A 91 -7.87 2.68 -9.06
N VAL A 92 -7.87 3.58 -8.09
CA VAL A 92 -6.93 3.66 -6.97
C VAL A 92 -7.73 3.50 -5.69
N ILE A 93 -7.49 2.40 -4.96
CA ILE A 93 -8.04 2.19 -3.63
C ILE A 93 -6.95 2.55 -2.63
N GLU A 94 -7.11 3.70 -1.97
CA GLU A 94 -6.12 4.24 -1.04
C GLU A 94 -6.12 3.51 0.31
N ASP A 95 -4.93 3.12 0.76
CA ASP A 95 -4.70 2.50 2.07
C ASP A 95 -4.13 3.52 3.08
N ASP A 96 -3.16 4.34 2.63
CA ASP A 96 -2.43 5.29 3.48
C ASP A 96 -1.70 6.36 2.64
N VAL A 97 -1.03 7.30 3.30
CA VAL A 97 -0.06 8.22 2.69
C VAL A 97 1.28 8.06 3.39
N ASP A 98 2.31 7.70 2.64
CA ASP A 98 3.63 7.50 3.22
C ASP A 98 4.32 8.82 3.60
N ARG A 99 5.40 8.72 4.38
CA ARG A 99 6.20 9.88 4.82
C ARG A 99 6.80 10.74 3.71
N TYR A 100 6.80 10.26 2.47
CA TYR A 100 7.29 10.99 1.30
C TYR A 100 6.15 11.68 0.54
N GLY A 101 4.92 11.59 1.04
CA GLY A 101 3.73 12.15 0.42
C GLY A 101 3.24 11.34 -0.78
N ARG A 102 3.62 10.07 -0.90
CA ARG A 102 3.02 9.16 -1.89
C ARG A 102 1.79 8.53 -1.29
N VAL A 103 0.73 8.45 -2.09
CA VAL A 103 -0.42 7.62 -1.78
C VAL A 103 0.02 6.16 -1.83
N VAL A 104 -0.27 5.38 -0.78
CA VAL A 104 -0.08 3.93 -0.74
C VAL A 104 -1.43 3.31 -1.09
N ALA A 105 -1.49 2.54 -2.17
CA ALA A 105 -2.77 2.08 -2.70
C ALA A 105 -2.69 0.78 -3.49
N THR A 106 -3.84 0.14 -3.65
CA THR A 106 -4.04 -0.93 -4.63
C THR A 106 -4.59 -0.35 -5.93
N LEU A 107 -3.96 -0.68 -7.05
CA LEU A 107 -4.43 -0.27 -8.37
C LEU A 107 -5.26 -1.37 -9.03
N TYR A 108 -6.38 -0.98 -9.63
CA TYR A 108 -7.24 -1.86 -10.41
C TYR A 108 -7.32 -1.39 -11.86
N LEU A 109 -7.22 -2.35 -12.78
CA LEU A 109 -7.48 -2.14 -14.21
C LEU A 109 -8.52 -3.17 -14.66
N ASN A 110 -9.72 -2.71 -15.03
CA ASN A 110 -10.85 -3.59 -15.40
C ASN A 110 -11.06 -4.71 -14.37
N ASP A 111 -11.18 -4.36 -13.08
CA ASP A 111 -11.35 -5.28 -11.94
C ASP A 111 -10.14 -6.18 -11.61
N HIS A 112 -9.00 -6.02 -12.31
CA HIS A 112 -7.81 -6.79 -12.00
C HIS A 112 -6.88 -6.01 -11.07
N ASP A 113 -6.55 -6.60 -9.92
CA ASP A 113 -5.53 -6.09 -9.00
C ASP A 113 -4.14 -6.13 -9.67
N ILE A 114 -3.58 -4.96 -9.91
CA ILE A 114 -2.26 -4.78 -10.52
C ILE A 114 -1.14 -5.16 -9.55
N ASN A 115 -1.31 -4.91 -8.25
CA ASN A 115 -0.32 -5.24 -7.22
C ASN A 115 -0.15 -6.75 -7.14
N ALA A 116 -1.26 -7.50 -7.09
CA ALA A 116 -1.26 -8.95 -7.13
C ALA A 116 -0.65 -9.49 -8.44
N GLN A 117 -0.95 -8.88 -9.59
CA GLN A 117 -0.34 -9.25 -10.86
C GLN A 117 1.19 -9.04 -10.87
N MET A 118 1.69 -8.00 -10.22
CA MET A 118 3.13 -7.78 -10.09
C MET A 118 3.80 -8.92 -9.30
N VAL A 119 3.17 -9.42 -8.24
CA VAL A 119 3.65 -10.59 -7.50
C VAL A 119 3.57 -11.86 -8.35
N GLN A 120 2.41 -12.11 -8.98
CA GLN A 120 2.18 -13.28 -9.82
C GLN A 120 3.19 -13.36 -10.98
N LYS A 121 3.56 -12.23 -11.59
CA LYS A 121 4.56 -12.19 -12.68
C LYS A 121 6.01 -12.31 -12.18
N GLY A 122 6.24 -12.42 -10.87
CA GLY A 122 7.57 -12.40 -10.26
C GLY A 122 8.27 -11.04 -10.46
N ALA A 123 7.51 -9.95 -10.51
CA ALA A 123 8.04 -8.60 -10.69
C ALA A 123 8.20 -7.84 -9.36
N ALA A 124 7.53 -8.27 -8.30
CA ALA A 124 7.65 -7.71 -6.97
C ALA A 124 7.69 -8.81 -5.90
N TRP A 125 8.22 -8.46 -4.74
CA TRP A 125 8.14 -9.25 -3.52
C TRP A 125 6.88 -8.88 -2.76
N VAL A 126 6.32 -9.83 -2.01
CA VAL A 126 5.36 -9.51 -0.94
C VAL A 126 6.10 -8.78 0.17
N TYR A 127 5.61 -7.60 0.56
CA TYR A 127 6.24 -6.82 1.60
C TYR A 127 5.73 -7.29 2.97
N THR A 128 6.47 -8.23 3.56
CA THR A 128 6.09 -8.95 4.79
C THR A 128 5.72 -8.06 5.99
N GLU A 129 6.26 -6.85 6.07
CA GLU A 129 5.99 -5.91 7.17
C GLU A 129 4.61 -5.22 7.05
N TYR A 130 4.06 -5.15 5.84
CA TYR A 130 2.86 -4.35 5.52
C TYR A 130 1.75 -5.15 4.84
N VAL A 131 1.95 -6.43 4.58
CA VAL A 131 0.94 -7.28 3.94
C VAL A 131 -0.18 -7.65 4.90
N TYR A 132 -1.41 -7.49 4.45
CA TYR A 132 -2.64 -7.92 5.13
C TYR A 132 -3.46 -8.89 4.27
N ASP A 133 -3.35 -8.82 2.94
CA ASP A 133 -3.86 -9.84 2.03
C ASP A 133 -2.88 -11.00 1.91
N HIS A 134 -3.19 -12.09 2.61
CA HIS A 134 -2.36 -13.28 2.62
C HIS A 134 -2.38 -14.07 1.30
N ASN A 135 -3.32 -13.80 0.39
CA ASN A 135 -3.33 -14.43 -0.94
C ASN A 135 -2.07 -14.06 -1.75
N LEU A 136 -1.48 -12.89 -1.49
CA LEU A 136 -0.22 -12.49 -2.12
C LEU A 136 0.92 -13.48 -1.87
N TYR A 137 0.95 -14.16 -0.71
CA TYR A 137 1.95 -15.20 -0.45
C TYR A 137 1.81 -16.40 -1.36
N LEU A 138 0.58 -16.84 -1.63
CA LEU A 138 0.29 -17.96 -2.53
C LEU A 138 0.78 -17.62 -3.95
N LEU A 139 0.42 -16.43 -4.45
CA LEU A 139 0.86 -15.95 -5.77
C LEU A 139 2.40 -15.87 -5.86
N GLN A 140 3.05 -15.45 -4.78
CA GLN A 140 4.50 -15.37 -4.74
C GLN A 140 5.14 -16.76 -4.78
N ASP A 141 4.61 -17.72 -4.02
CA ASP A 141 5.14 -19.07 -3.96
C ASP A 141 4.93 -19.82 -5.27
N GLU A 142 3.81 -19.61 -5.95
CA GLU A 142 3.62 -20.05 -7.34
C GLU A 142 4.66 -19.42 -8.29
N ALA A 143 4.87 -18.11 -8.19
CA ALA A 143 5.87 -17.42 -9.01
C ALA A 143 7.29 -17.95 -8.77
N LYS A 144 7.63 -18.32 -7.54
CA LYS A 144 8.91 -18.98 -7.20
C LYS A 144 9.00 -20.38 -7.78
N LEU A 145 7.96 -21.20 -7.59
CA LEU A 145 7.92 -22.58 -8.08
C LEU A 145 8.11 -22.64 -9.60
N GLU A 146 7.44 -21.74 -10.32
CA GLU A 146 7.53 -21.61 -11.77
C GLU A 146 8.73 -20.81 -12.26
N LYS A 147 9.57 -20.29 -11.35
CA LYS A 147 10.72 -19.43 -11.67
C LYS A 147 10.34 -18.25 -12.57
N ARG A 148 9.21 -17.60 -12.31
CA ARG A 148 8.76 -16.42 -13.05
C ARG A 148 9.57 -15.18 -12.66
N GLY A 149 9.85 -14.32 -13.64
CA GLY A 149 10.46 -13.01 -13.41
C GLY A 149 11.75 -13.07 -12.60
N LEU A 150 11.81 -12.34 -11.48
CA LEU A 150 12.98 -12.26 -10.60
C LEU A 150 13.37 -13.61 -10.00
N TRP A 151 12.44 -14.57 -9.91
CA TRP A 151 12.70 -15.92 -9.40
C TRP A 151 13.47 -16.81 -10.38
N ALA A 152 13.62 -16.39 -11.65
CA ALA A 152 14.50 -17.03 -12.63
C ALA A 152 15.99 -16.69 -12.42
N LEU A 153 16.29 -15.65 -11.63
CA LEU A 153 17.66 -15.23 -11.38
C LEU A 153 18.42 -16.26 -10.52
N PRO A 154 19.76 -16.25 -10.54
CA PRO A 154 20.54 -16.97 -9.54
C PRO A 154 20.13 -16.55 -8.12
N GLU A 155 20.06 -17.51 -7.19
CA GLU A 155 19.59 -17.28 -5.81
C GLU A 155 20.32 -16.11 -5.11
N LYS A 156 21.63 -15.97 -5.35
CA LYS A 156 22.45 -14.86 -4.83
C LYS A 156 21.95 -13.45 -5.23
N ASP A 157 21.23 -13.36 -6.34
CA ASP A 157 20.70 -12.12 -6.90
C ASP A 157 19.22 -11.90 -6.53
N GLN A 158 18.55 -12.91 -5.95
CA GLN A 158 17.18 -12.85 -5.43
C GLN A 158 17.15 -12.21 -4.03
N ILE A 159 17.60 -10.96 -3.95
CA ILE A 159 17.62 -10.20 -2.70
C ILE A 159 16.31 -9.42 -2.62
N PRO A 160 15.56 -9.43 -1.50
CA PRO A 160 14.39 -8.56 -1.38
C PRO A 160 14.80 -7.08 -1.21
N PRO A 161 14.00 -6.11 -1.69
CA PRO A 161 14.43 -4.71 -1.78
C PRO A 161 14.74 -4.09 -0.40
N TRP A 162 13.98 -4.42 0.64
CA TRP A 162 14.27 -3.96 2.01
C TRP A 162 15.63 -4.43 2.54
N LYS A 163 16.11 -5.63 2.15
CA LYS A 163 17.48 -6.09 2.48
C LYS A 163 18.51 -5.37 1.61
N TRP A 164 18.22 -5.16 0.33
CA TRP A 164 19.09 -4.42 -0.59
C TRP A 164 19.36 -2.98 -0.12
N ARG A 165 18.34 -2.27 0.35
CA ARG A 165 18.47 -0.92 0.93
C ARG A 165 19.41 -0.87 2.13
N LYS A 166 19.37 -1.89 3.01
CA LYS A 166 20.22 -1.95 4.20
C LYS A 166 21.70 -2.11 3.84
N LYS A 167 22.04 -2.88 2.80
CA LYS A 167 23.43 -3.07 2.32
C LYS A 167 24.08 -1.78 1.79
N LYS A 168 23.27 -0.83 1.30
CA LYS A 168 23.76 0.42 0.70
C LYS A 168 23.93 1.58 1.68
N LYS A 169 23.45 1.46 2.92
CA LYS A 169 23.70 2.49 3.93
C LYS A 169 25.18 2.40 4.34
N PRO A 170 25.98 3.48 4.21
CA PRO A 170 27.32 3.48 4.78
C PRO A 170 27.18 3.21 6.28
N THR A 171 27.85 2.17 6.78
CA THR A 171 28.01 1.96 8.22
C THR A 171 28.66 3.21 8.78
N LYS A 172 27.96 3.97 9.64
CA LYS A 172 28.59 5.03 10.41
C LYS A 172 29.77 4.38 11.15
N PRO A 173 30.99 4.94 11.08
CA PRO A 173 32.07 4.48 11.95
C PRO A 173 31.58 4.60 13.39
N THR A 174 31.61 3.50 14.13
CA THR A 174 31.50 3.56 15.58
C THR A 174 32.73 4.34 16.04
N LEU A 175 32.51 5.54 16.59
CA LEU A 175 33.57 6.24 17.30
C LEU A 175 33.76 5.46 18.61
N GLU A 176 34.87 4.73 18.70
CA GLU A 176 35.43 4.22 19.97
C GLU A 176 36.10 5.37 20.74
#